data_AF-A0A3S0T157-F1
#
_entry.id   AF-A0A3S0T157-F1
#
_cell.length_a   1.000
_cell.length_b   1.000
_cell.length_c   1.000
_cell.angle_alpha   90.00
_cell.angle_beta   90.00
_cell.angle_gamma   90.00
#
_symmetry.space_group_name_H-M   'P 1'
#
loop_
_entity.id
_entity.type
_entity.pdbx_description
1 polymer ?
#
loop_
_entity_poly.entity_id
_entity_poly.type
_entity_poly.pdbx_seq_one_letter_code
_entity_poly.pdbx_strand_id
1 'polypeptide(L)'
;MEISGTALSGAAGGPTYAAAELKCGAGFSLVLRRQTGTNGNLPVWTVTDQVTILKPSPRHELLQPAYCSSTQFPEEAIFAVGTMVEQPDGSYKSENLVKAWRFDTKRERLAAIPVDSVDCAVDGAD
;
A
#
# COMPACT_ATOMS: atom_id res chain seq x y z
N MET A 1 13.07 10.16 7.31
CA MET A 1 12.66 9.98 5.90
C MET A 1 11.46 9.05 5.90
N GLU A 2 10.27 9.61 6.05
CA GLU A 2 8.98 8.99 5.68
C GLU A 2 8.45 9.82 4.53
N ILE A 3 7.87 9.19 3.51
CA ILE A 3 7.50 9.94 2.29
C ILE A 3 5.99 9.93 2.06
N SER A 4 5.25 8.98 2.64
CA SER A 4 3.80 9.07 2.76
C SER A 4 3.28 8.05 3.77
N GLY A 5 2.21 8.40 4.48
CA GLY A 5 1.48 7.52 5.38
C GLY A 5 0.03 7.41 4.92
N THR A 6 -0.46 6.18 4.75
CA THR A 6 -1.84 5.90 4.35
C THR A 6 -2.57 5.28 5.54
N ALA A 7 -3.66 5.91 5.97
CA ALA A 7 -4.56 5.31 6.95
C ALA A 7 -5.26 4.09 6.31
N LEU A 8 -5.30 2.97 7.04
CA LEU A 8 -5.93 1.75 6.57
C LEU A 8 -7.21 1.51 7.36
N SER A 9 -8.29 1.24 6.63
CA SER A 9 -9.57 0.88 7.21
C SER A 9 -9.43 -0.39 8.05
N GLY A 10 -9.58 -0.25 9.36
CA GLY A 10 -9.79 -1.38 10.26
C GLY A 10 -11.26 -1.79 10.28
N ALA A 11 -11.56 -2.95 10.86
CA ALA A 11 -12.94 -3.30 11.18
C ALA A 11 -13.56 -2.25 12.13
N ALA A 12 -14.86 -1.98 11.99
CA ALA A 12 -15.56 -1.03 12.87
C ALA A 12 -15.40 -1.42 14.35
N GLY A 13 -14.91 -0.50 15.16
CA GLY A 13 -14.57 -0.74 16.58
C GLY A 13 -13.27 -1.52 16.82
N GLY A 14 -12.52 -1.86 15.77
CA GLY A 14 -11.20 -2.47 15.83
C GLY A 14 -10.06 -1.45 15.92
N PRO A 15 -8.82 -1.93 16.05
CA PRO A 15 -7.64 -1.07 16.08
C PRO A 15 -7.45 -0.31 14.77
N THR A 16 -6.92 0.91 14.87
CA THR A 16 -6.52 1.72 13.72
C THR A 16 -5.18 1.24 13.18
N TYR A 17 -5.08 1.14 11.85
CA TYR A 17 -3.85 0.77 11.17
C TYR A 17 -3.40 1.87 10.21
N ALA A 18 -2.09 1.89 9.93
CA ALA A 18 -1.49 2.74 8.92
C ALA A 18 -0.37 2.00 8.19
N ALA A 19 -0.19 2.31 6.92
CA ALA A 19 0.98 1.95 6.14
C ALA A 19 1.87 3.17 5.94
N ALA A 20 3.18 2.97 5.97
CA ALA A 20 4.15 3.99 5.62
C ALA A 20 5.13 3.48 4.57
N GLU A 21 5.46 4.33 3.59
CA GLU A 21 6.55 4.07 2.65
C GLU A 21 7.83 4.76 3.13
N LEU A 22 8.90 3.97 3.27
CA LEU A 22 10.25 4.44 3.52
C LEU A 22 11.10 4.18 2.29
N LYS A 23 11.50 5.22 1.56
CA LYS A 23 12.43 5.05 0.42
C LYS A 23 13.86 4.89 0.95
N CYS A 24 14.55 3.87 0.46
CA CYS A 24 15.91 3.50 0.87
C CYS A 24 16.76 3.19 -0.37
N GLY A 25 17.47 4.19 -0.90
CA GLY A 25 18.33 4.02 -2.07
C GLY A 25 17.55 3.50 -3.29
N ALA A 26 17.96 2.33 -3.81
CA ALA A 26 17.34 1.67 -4.96
C ALA A 26 16.05 0.88 -4.62
N GLY A 27 15.57 0.95 -3.38
CA GLY A 27 14.37 0.24 -2.91
C GLY A 27 13.45 1.10 -2.06
N PHE A 28 12.38 0.48 -1.59
CA PHE A 28 11.49 1.03 -0.58
C PHE A 28 11.07 -0.05 0.42
N SER A 29 10.73 0.37 1.63
CA SER A 29 10.10 -0.48 2.62
C SER A 29 8.66 -0.03 2.82
N LEU A 30 7.74 -0.97 2.72
CA LEU A 30 6.35 -0.78 3.15
C LEU A 30 6.25 -1.29 4.60
N VAL A 31 5.91 -0.38 5.50
CA VAL A 31 5.84 -0.64 6.94
C VAL A 31 4.38 -0.57 7.37
N LEU A 32 3.88 -1.64 7.98
CA LEU A 32 2.57 -1.64 8.63
C LEU A 32 2.70 -1.28 10.09
N ARG A 33 1.74 -0.47 10.55
CA ARG A 33 1.67 0.02 11.92
C ARG A 33 0.27 -0.11 12.46
N ARG A 34 0.18 -0.48 13.74
CA ARG A 34 -1.03 -0.41 14.54
C ARG A 34 -0.93 0.73 15.53
N GLN A 35 -2.02 1.47 15.70
CA GLN A 35 -2.12 2.43 16.79
C GLN A 35 -2.27 1.67 18.11
N THR A 36 -1.33 1.85 19.04
CA THR A 36 -1.32 1.19 20.35
C THR A 36 -1.69 2.13 21.49
N GLY A 37 -1.81 3.42 21.21
CA GLY A 37 -2.28 4.40 22.17
C GLY A 37 -2.20 5.81 21.63
N THR A 38 -2.18 6.77 22.55
CA THR A 38 -2.03 8.20 22.27
C THR A 38 -1.09 8.82 23.29
N ASN A 39 -0.24 9.74 22.86
CA ASN A 39 0.53 10.62 23.72
C ASN A 39 -0.02 12.04 23.55
N GLY A 40 -0.90 12.46 24.46
CA GLY A 40 -1.79 13.61 24.22
C GLY A 40 -2.69 13.34 23.01
N ASN A 41 -2.68 14.24 22.02
CA ASN A 41 -3.45 14.10 20.77
C ASN A 41 -2.68 13.34 19.67
N LEU A 42 -1.44 12.91 19.93
CA LEU A 42 -0.63 12.24 18.92
C LEU A 42 -0.81 10.72 19.01
N PRO A 43 -1.17 10.03 17.92
CA PRO A 43 -1.26 8.57 17.92
C PRO A 43 0.13 7.94 18.13
N VAL A 44 0.19 6.95 19.01
CA VAL A 44 1.38 6.11 19.21
C VAL A 44 1.24 4.88 18.35
N TRP A 45 2.24 4.64 17.50
CA TRP A 45 2.25 3.56 16.52
C TRP A 45 3.28 2.50 16.86
N THR A 46 2.92 1.24 16.66
CA THR A 46 3.83 0.09 16.74
C THR A 46 3.89 -0.60 15.39
N VAL A 47 5.09 -0.90 14.91
CA VAL A 47 5.28 -1.67 13.67
C VAL A 47 4.78 -3.09 13.89
N THR A 48 3.87 -3.55 13.04
CA THR A 48 3.34 -4.92 13.08
C THR A 48 3.96 -5.81 12.01
N ASP A 49 4.31 -5.24 10.86
CA ASP A 49 4.98 -5.95 9.78
C ASP A 49 5.75 -4.98 8.88
N GLN A 50 6.70 -5.51 8.11
CA GLN A 50 7.45 -4.74 7.13
C GLN A 50 7.91 -5.62 5.98
N VAL A 51 7.78 -5.11 4.75
CA VAL A 51 8.40 -5.71 3.57
C VAL A 51 9.39 -4.72 2.95
N THR A 52 10.59 -5.22 2.64
CA THR A 52 11.60 -4.47 1.92
C THR A 52 11.59 -4.90 0.46
N ILE A 53 11.57 -3.92 -0.44
CA ILE A 53 11.35 -4.12 -1.87
C ILE A 53 12.50 -3.45 -2.62
N LEU A 54 13.24 -4.24 -3.39
CA LEU A 54 14.15 -3.71 -4.39
C LEU A 54 13.36 -3.36 -5.65
N LYS A 55 13.53 -2.14 -6.16
CA LYS A 55 12.87 -1.71 -7.38
C LYS A 55 13.44 -2.51 -8.57
N PRO A 56 12.59 -3.14 -9.40
CA PRO A 56 13.06 -3.74 -10.65
C PRO A 56 13.67 -2.71 -11.60
N SER A 57 13.14 -1.48 -11.59
CA SER A 57 13.70 -0.34 -12.33
C SER A 57 13.36 0.99 -11.64
N PRO A 58 14.03 2.10 -11.97
CA PRO A 58 13.73 3.41 -11.38
C PRO A 58 12.30 3.88 -11.58
N ARG A 59 11.62 3.40 -12.64
CA ARG A 59 10.22 3.73 -12.96
C ARG A 59 9.20 2.95 -12.13
N HIS A 60 9.62 1.93 -11.39
CA HIS A 60 8.73 1.18 -10.50
C HIS A 60 8.52 1.92 -9.19
N GLU A 61 7.26 2.00 -8.79
CA GLU A 61 6.80 2.71 -7.60
C GLU A 61 5.82 1.86 -6.80
N LEU A 62 5.65 2.20 -5.52
CA LEU A 62 4.65 1.60 -4.65
C LEU A 62 3.30 2.27 -4.89
N LEU A 63 2.33 1.48 -5.34
CA LEU A 63 0.95 1.88 -5.53
C LEU A 63 0.19 1.65 -4.22
N GLN A 64 -0.51 2.69 -3.78
CA GLN A 64 -1.23 2.71 -2.51
C GLN A 64 -2.64 2.12 -2.66
N PRO A 65 -3.29 1.70 -1.55
CA PRO A 65 -4.63 1.13 -1.55
C PRO A 65 -5.71 1.98 -2.19
N ALA A 66 -5.55 3.31 -2.22
CA ALA A 66 -6.49 4.21 -2.88
C ALA A 66 -6.61 3.95 -4.40
N TYR A 67 -5.60 3.32 -5.01
CA TYR A 67 -5.50 3.13 -6.45
C TYR A 67 -5.55 1.66 -6.87
N CYS A 68 -5.57 0.74 -5.92
CA CYS A 68 -5.45 -0.69 -6.19
C CYS A 68 -6.56 -1.47 -5.50
N SER A 69 -7.15 -2.40 -6.25
CA SER A 69 -8.16 -3.34 -5.77
C SER A 69 -7.78 -4.76 -6.15
N SER A 70 -8.41 -5.74 -5.51
CA SER A 70 -8.22 -7.16 -5.86
C SER A 70 -9.56 -7.84 -6.08
N THR A 71 -9.64 -8.63 -7.14
CA THR A 71 -10.81 -9.47 -7.43
C THR A 71 -10.95 -10.63 -6.44
N GLN A 72 -9.85 -11.06 -5.80
CA GLN A 72 -9.85 -12.13 -4.80
C GLN A 72 -10.06 -11.60 -3.37
N PHE A 73 -9.65 -10.36 -3.11
CA PHE A 73 -9.70 -9.73 -1.78
C PHE A 73 -10.31 -8.31 -1.87
N PRO A 74 -11.61 -8.19 -2.23
CA PRO A 74 -12.22 -6.90 -2.54
C PRO A 74 -12.32 -5.94 -1.33
N GLU A 75 -12.34 -6.49 -0.12
CA GLU A 75 -12.50 -5.72 1.13
C GLU A 75 -11.17 -5.37 1.82
N GLU A 76 -10.04 -5.80 1.24
CA GLU A 76 -8.73 -5.60 1.85
C GLU A 76 -7.93 -4.50 1.17
N ALA A 77 -7.13 -3.77 1.95
CA ALA A 77 -6.22 -2.77 1.40
C ALA A 77 -5.12 -3.45 0.57
N ILE A 78 -5.01 -3.06 -0.70
CA ILE A 78 -4.06 -3.67 -1.65
C ILE A 78 -2.90 -2.70 -1.92
N PHE A 79 -1.69 -3.22 -1.81
CA PHE A 79 -0.47 -2.52 -2.21
C PHE A 79 0.13 -3.25 -3.40
N ALA A 80 0.65 -2.52 -4.37
CA ALA A 80 1.29 -3.14 -5.52
C ALA A 80 2.55 -2.38 -5.94
N VAL A 81 3.39 -3.03 -6.72
CA VAL A 81 4.54 -2.40 -7.37
C VAL A 81 4.33 -2.46 -8.87
N GLY A 82 4.29 -1.29 -9.48
CA GLY A 82 4.07 -1.14 -10.91
C GLY A 82 4.74 0.10 -11.45
N THR A 83 4.56 0.33 -12.74
CA THR A 83 4.98 1.56 -13.42
C THR A 83 3.75 2.42 -13.66
N MET A 84 3.85 3.71 -13.35
CA MET A 84 2.81 4.68 -13.69
C MET A 84 2.99 5.15 -15.13
N VAL A 85 1.93 5.04 -15.94
CA VAL A 85 1.95 5.37 -17.36
C VAL A 85 0.77 6.28 -17.68
N GLU A 86 1.09 7.47 -18.22
CA GLU A 86 0.10 8.40 -18.75
C GLU A 86 -0.57 7.81 -19.98
N GLN A 87 -1.89 7.84 -20.00
CA GLN A 87 -2.73 7.35 -21.07
C GLN A 87 -3.00 8.48 -22.09
N PRO A 88 -3.40 8.16 -23.33
CA PRO A 88 -3.66 9.17 -24.36
C PRO A 88 -4.74 10.21 -23.99
N ASP A 89 -5.63 9.88 -23.06
CA ASP A 89 -6.68 10.76 -22.54
C ASP A 89 -6.21 11.62 -21.35
N GLY A 90 -4.94 11.53 -20.96
CA GLY A 90 -4.35 12.25 -19.83
C GLY A 90 -4.58 11.58 -18.47
N SER A 91 -5.31 10.46 -18.41
CA SER A 91 -5.40 9.65 -17.19
C SER A 91 -4.08 8.91 -16.93
N TYR A 92 -3.87 8.40 -15.71
CA TYR A 92 -2.72 7.57 -15.41
C TYR A 92 -3.16 6.15 -15.07
N LYS A 93 -2.55 5.16 -15.70
CA LYS A 93 -2.76 3.75 -15.37
C LYS A 93 -1.48 3.15 -14.83
N SER A 94 -1.62 2.21 -13.90
CA SER A 94 -0.48 1.37 -13.58
C SER A 94 -0.37 0.21 -14.58
N GLU A 95 0.82 0.06 -15.13
CA GLU A 95 1.20 -1.05 -15.98
C GLU A 95 2.37 -1.83 -15.35
N ASN A 96 2.62 -3.04 -15.86
CA ASN A 96 3.73 -3.88 -15.42
C ASN A 96 3.74 -4.11 -13.90
N LEU A 97 2.60 -4.52 -13.34
CA LEU A 97 2.55 -4.95 -11.94
C LEU A 97 3.47 -6.17 -11.75
N VAL A 98 4.44 -6.04 -10.85
CA VAL A 98 5.45 -7.10 -10.60
C VAL A 98 5.32 -7.75 -9.23
N LYS A 99 4.71 -7.07 -8.26
CA LYS A 99 4.45 -7.59 -6.91
C LYS A 99 3.19 -6.95 -6.34
N ALA A 100 2.48 -7.69 -5.51
CA ALA A 100 1.35 -7.17 -4.77
C ALA A 100 1.23 -7.82 -3.38
N TRP A 101 0.63 -7.08 -2.45
CA TRP A 101 0.30 -7.53 -1.11
C TRP A 101 -1.10 -7.05 -0.74
N ARG A 102 -1.82 -7.88 0.00
CA ARG A 102 -2.99 -7.45 0.78
C ARG A 102 -2.56 -7.21 2.22
N PHE A 103 -3.23 -6.27 2.89
CA PHE A 103 -3.12 -6.16 4.34
C PHE A 103 -4.10 -7.13 5.03
N ASP A 104 -3.57 -8.25 5.53
CA ASP A 104 -4.32 -9.20 6.36
C ASP A 104 -4.44 -8.63 7.79
N THR A 105 -5.49 -7.84 8.04
CA THR A 105 -5.77 -7.24 9.35
C THR A 105 -5.88 -8.26 10.47
N LYS A 106 -6.39 -9.47 10.18
CA LYS A 106 -6.56 -10.54 11.18
C LYS A 106 -5.23 -11.11 11.65
N ARG A 107 -4.22 -11.13 10.77
CA ARG A 107 -2.86 -11.61 11.07
C ARG A 107 -1.86 -10.49 11.26
N GLU A 108 -2.29 -9.25 11.10
CA GLU A 108 -1.49 -8.02 11.13
C GLU A 108 -0.27 -8.06 10.19
N ARG A 109 -0.46 -8.60 8.97
CA ARG A 109 0.63 -8.92 8.03
C ARG A 109 0.37 -8.45 6.61
N LEU A 110 1.43 -8.08 5.89
CA LEU A 110 1.45 -7.97 4.43
C LEU A 110 1.56 -9.36 3.82
N ALA A 111 0.43 -9.89 3.36
CA ALA A 111 0.39 -11.16 2.68
C ALA A 111 0.58 -10.94 1.18
N ALA A 112 1.61 -11.55 0.59
CA ALA A 112 1.81 -11.50 -0.86
C ALA A 112 0.61 -12.14 -1.57
N ILE A 113 0.16 -11.51 -2.67
CA ILE A 113 -0.94 -12.00 -3.51
C ILE A 113 -0.52 -12.03 -4.98
N PRO A 114 -1.20 -12.84 -5.81
CA PRO A 114 -0.97 -12.87 -7.24
C PRO A 114 -1.28 -11.52 -7.91
N VAL A 115 -0.39 -11.04 -8.79
CA VAL A 115 -0.54 -9.74 -9.46
C VAL A 115 -1.67 -9.72 -10.48
N ASP A 116 -2.01 -10.87 -11.06
CA ASP A 116 -3.15 -11.07 -11.96
C ASP A 116 -4.51 -10.92 -11.26
N SER A 117 -4.53 -11.01 -9.93
CA SER A 117 -5.72 -10.72 -9.13
C SER A 117 -5.91 -9.22 -8.83
N VAL A 118 -4.94 -8.37 -9.18
CA VAL A 118 -4.88 -6.96 -8.80
C VAL A 118 -5.12 -6.07 -10.00
N ASP A 119 -5.99 -5.10 -9.83
CA ASP A 119 -6.19 -4.01 -10.78
C ASP A 119 -5.85 -2.68 -10.10
N CYS A 120 -4.98 -1.91 -10.74
CA CYS A 120 -4.54 -0.61 -10.23
C CYS A 120 -4.78 0.47 -11.29
N ALA A 121 -5.71 1.38 -11.00
CA ALA A 121 -6.04 2.54 -11.84
C ALA A 121 -5.78 3.82 -11.04
N VAL A 122 -5.29 4.87 -11.69
CA VAL A 122 -5.27 6.20 -11.10
C VAL A 122 -6.27 7.07 -11.86
N ASP A 123 -7.20 7.61 -11.08
CA ASP A 123 -8.31 8.48 -11.46
C ASP A 123 -9.53 7.81 -12.11
N GLY A 124 -10.49 7.46 -11.25
CA GLY A 124 -11.88 7.81 -11.54
C GLY A 124 -12.15 9.17 -10.92
N ALA A 125 -11.92 10.24 -11.70
CA ALA A 125 -12.49 11.60 -11.60
C ALA A 125 -12.66 12.28 -10.23
N ASP A 126 -12.18 13.52 -10.15
CA ASP A 126 -12.69 14.58 -9.25
C ASP A 126 -14.23 14.67 -9.32
#